data_AF-A0A6V8QSD3-F1
#
_entry.id   AF-A0A6V8QSD3-F1
#
_cell.length_a   1.000
_cell.length_b   1.000
_cell.length_c   1.000
_cell.angle_alpha   90.00
_cell.angle_beta   90.00
_cell.angle_gamma   90.00
#
_symmetry.space_group_name_H-M   'P 1'
#
loop_
_entity.id
_entity.type
_entity.pdbx_description
1 polymer ?
#
loop_
_entity_poly.entity_id
_entity_poly.type
_entity_poly.pdbx_seq_one_letter_code
_entity_poly.pdbx_strand_id
1 'polypeptide(L)'
;MLAFSIHEPTYPNYAISSEFCPSRLDGYPSPPPDNEGRHINQKYTTEEGDFIIYAWHDRKLKWQRIKQDFASMFGRTPERTVQGLQAWYYRMNQRIPLWDEDGWLIFDNDDDMEPKHISIKCRERDTQDRPMEPLGLAQRYPERAIHYSWVDPETKRKCRDWAAKRALQFRERRERRKRKEQRRLKI
;
A
#
# COMPACT_ATOMS: atom_id res chain seq x y z
N MET A 1 2.24 2.90 64.39
CA MET A 1 2.46 2.79 62.94
C MET A 1 1.27 3.41 62.22
N LEU A 2 1.56 4.51 61.52
CA LEU A 2 0.91 5.18 60.39
C LEU A 2 -0.62 5.09 60.21
N ALA A 3 -1.28 6.25 60.35
CA ALA A 3 -2.55 6.57 59.70
C ALA A 3 -2.46 7.99 59.08
N PHE A 4 -3.02 8.12 57.87
CA PHE A 4 -2.96 9.26 56.96
C PHE A 4 -3.67 10.52 57.48
N SER A 5 -3.23 11.70 57.00
CA SER A 5 -4.11 12.85 56.84
C SER A 5 -3.72 13.69 55.63
N ILE A 6 -4.74 14.04 54.84
CA ILE A 6 -4.71 14.86 53.63
C ILE A 6 -4.79 16.32 54.05
N HIS A 7 -3.97 17.20 53.47
CA HIS A 7 -4.31 18.62 53.36
C HIS A 7 -3.74 19.24 52.07
N GLU A 8 -4.65 19.71 51.23
CA GLU A 8 -4.40 20.75 50.23
C GLU A 8 -4.12 22.09 50.93
N PRO A 9 -3.35 22.99 50.31
CA PRO A 9 -3.76 24.39 50.38
C PRO A 9 -3.61 25.15 49.05
N THR A 10 -4.75 25.68 48.59
CA THR A 10 -5.06 27.12 48.45
C THR A 10 -4.01 28.04 47.79
N TYR A 11 -4.30 28.51 46.56
CA TYR A 11 -3.75 29.76 45.99
C TYR A 11 -4.57 30.97 46.47
N PRO A 12 -3.93 32.09 46.90
CA PRO A 12 -3.81 33.32 46.06
C PRO A 12 -2.52 34.12 46.41
N ASN A 13 -2.11 35.27 45.86
CA ASN A 13 -2.26 36.08 44.64
C ASN A 13 -1.33 37.32 44.85
N TYR A 14 -0.97 38.02 43.78
CA TYR A 14 -0.29 39.34 43.71
C TYR A 14 1.21 39.45 44.04
N ALA A 15 2.03 39.81 43.05
CA ALA A 15 2.33 41.23 42.78
C ALA A 15 3.28 41.37 41.57
N ILE A 16 2.91 42.27 40.69
CA ILE A 16 3.70 42.79 39.58
C ILE A 16 4.87 43.61 40.15
N SER A 17 6.10 43.26 39.80
CA SER A 17 7.24 44.18 39.87
C SER A 17 7.91 44.24 38.51
N SER A 18 7.64 45.32 37.79
CA SER A 18 8.31 45.70 36.55
C SER A 18 9.64 46.38 36.88
N GLU A 19 10.76 45.77 36.52
CA GLU A 19 12.04 46.48 36.43
C GLU A 19 12.76 46.10 35.11
N PHE A 20 12.69 47.06 34.18
CA PHE A 20 13.68 47.47 33.18
C PHE A 20 14.72 46.46 32.61
N CYS A 21 14.67 46.32 31.29
CA CYS A 21 15.57 45.55 30.39
C CYS A 21 17.02 46.08 30.35
N PRO A 22 18.01 45.26 29.91
CA PRO A 22 18.40 45.32 28.49
C PRO A 22 18.84 43.98 27.84
N SER A 23 18.46 43.81 26.57
CA SER A 23 19.10 43.04 25.49
C SER A 23 19.90 41.76 25.81
N ARG A 24 19.30 40.59 25.52
CA ARG A 24 19.90 39.45 24.80
C ARG A 24 18.79 38.52 24.27
N LEU A 25 18.14 38.91 23.18
CA LEU A 25 17.30 38.01 22.38
C LEU A 25 18.18 37.31 21.34
N ASP A 26 19.11 36.47 21.79
CA ASP A 26 19.80 35.47 20.97
C ASP A 26 19.49 34.11 21.57
N GLY A 27 18.41 33.49 21.10
CA GLY A 27 17.97 32.21 21.66
C GLY A 27 16.68 31.66 21.08
N TYR A 28 16.16 32.22 19.98
CA TYR A 28 15.13 31.50 19.24
C TYR A 28 15.83 30.39 18.45
N PRO A 29 15.53 29.10 18.72
CA PRO A 29 15.96 28.05 17.81
C PRO A 29 15.37 28.40 16.43
N SER A 30 16.24 28.45 15.41
CA SER A 30 15.80 28.69 14.05
C SER A 30 14.62 27.78 13.72
N PRO A 31 13.59 28.27 13.00
CA PRO A 31 12.53 27.38 12.50
C PRO A 31 13.20 26.21 11.77
N PRO A 32 12.69 24.97 11.92
CA PRO A 32 13.22 23.83 11.19
C PRO A 32 13.33 24.23 9.72
N PRO A 33 14.46 23.93 9.04
CA PRO A 33 14.62 24.30 7.63
C PRO A 33 13.38 23.84 6.87
N ASP A 34 12.81 24.74 6.06
CA ASP A 34 11.62 24.49 5.26
C ASP A 34 11.77 23.14 4.59
N ASN A 35 10.98 22.18 5.07
CA ASN A 35 11.14 20.78 4.72
C ASN A 35 10.52 20.58 3.34
N GLU A 36 11.22 21.01 2.29
CA GLU A 36 10.97 20.64 0.89
C GLU A 36 11.11 19.11 0.64
N GLY A 37 11.34 18.31 1.69
CA GLY A 37 11.74 16.91 1.61
C GLY A 37 10.87 15.93 2.39
N ARG A 38 9.56 16.14 2.55
CA ARG A 38 8.66 15.04 2.99
C ARG A 38 8.42 14.01 1.86
N HIS A 39 9.51 13.39 1.40
CA HIS A 39 9.55 12.30 0.41
C HIS A 39 8.72 11.07 0.84
N ILE A 40 8.45 10.93 2.14
CA ILE A 40 7.84 9.75 2.76
C ILE A 40 6.35 9.56 2.39
N ASN A 41 5.62 10.62 2.05
CA ASN A 41 4.17 10.54 1.79
C ASN A 41 3.79 10.40 0.31
N GLN A 42 4.76 10.35 -0.60
CA GLN A 42 4.43 10.16 -2.01
C GLN A 42 3.97 8.73 -2.26
N LYS A 43 2.68 8.58 -2.61
CA LYS A 43 2.08 7.28 -2.92
C LYS A 43 2.75 6.68 -4.17
N TYR A 44 2.81 5.35 -4.20
CA TYR A 44 3.15 4.63 -5.42
C TYR A 44 1.89 4.54 -6.29
N THR A 45 2.07 4.69 -7.58
CA THR A 45 1.05 4.37 -8.58
C THR A 45 0.81 2.86 -8.64
N THR A 46 -0.29 2.46 -9.25
CA THR A 46 -0.60 1.04 -9.46
C THR A 46 0.49 0.34 -10.28
N GLU A 47 0.98 0.99 -11.35
CA GLU A 47 2.02 0.41 -12.21
C GLU A 47 3.37 0.28 -11.49
N GLU A 48 3.79 1.31 -10.75
CA GLU A 48 5.00 1.25 -9.92
C GLU A 48 4.91 0.09 -8.91
N GLY A 49 3.73 -0.09 -8.32
CA GLY A 49 3.47 -1.18 -7.41
C GLY A 49 3.56 -2.56 -8.05
N ASP A 50 2.92 -2.72 -9.21
CA ASP A 50 2.94 -3.96 -9.98
C ASP A 50 4.35 -4.32 -10.44
N PHE A 51 5.16 -3.32 -10.79
CA PHE A 51 6.57 -3.53 -11.09
C PHE A 51 7.33 -4.12 -9.91
N ILE A 52 7.09 -3.64 -8.68
CA ILE A 52 7.73 -4.18 -7.48
C ILE A 52 7.39 -5.66 -7.29
N ILE A 53 6.12 -6.03 -7.49
CA ILE A 53 5.66 -7.42 -7.38
C ILE A 53 6.34 -8.30 -8.44
N TYR A 54 6.33 -7.85 -9.69
CA TYR A 54 6.91 -8.58 -10.82
C TYR A 54 8.42 -8.76 -10.69
N ALA A 55 9.14 -7.69 -10.35
CA ALA A 55 10.59 -7.73 -10.19
C ALA A 55 11.01 -8.68 -9.07
N TRP A 56 10.24 -8.75 -7.98
CA TRP A 56 10.52 -9.60 -6.84
C TRP A 56 10.13 -11.07 -7.07
N HIS A 57 8.91 -11.34 -7.56
CA HIS A 57 8.38 -12.70 -7.63
C HIS A 57 8.62 -13.41 -8.96
N ASP A 58 8.47 -12.70 -10.08
CA ASP A 58 8.58 -13.30 -11.41
C ASP A 58 10.03 -13.24 -11.90
N ARG A 59 10.71 -12.10 -11.72
CA ARG A 59 12.12 -11.92 -12.12
C ARG A 59 13.14 -12.34 -11.06
N LYS A 60 12.70 -12.66 -9.84
CA LYS A 60 13.54 -13.08 -8.70
C LYS A 60 14.73 -12.15 -8.42
N LEU A 61 14.55 -10.84 -8.62
CA LEU A 61 15.62 -9.85 -8.43
C LEU A 61 15.86 -9.52 -6.96
N LYS A 62 17.11 -9.16 -6.63
CA LYS A 62 17.45 -8.64 -5.29
C LYS A 62 16.97 -7.20 -5.14
N TRP A 63 16.57 -6.79 -3.93
CA TRP A 63 16.04 -5.44 -3.66
C TRP A 63 16.89 -4.28 -4.17
N GLN A 64 18.22 -4.37 -4.06
CA GLN A 64 19.12 -3.35 -4.59
C GLN A 64 18.99 -3.19 -6.11
N ARG A 65 18.87 -4.32 -6.83
CA ARG A 65 18.64 -4.31 -8.27
C ARG A 65 17.25 -3.77 -8.61
N ILE A 66 16.23 -4.16 -7.83
CA ILE A 66 14.86 -3.64 -8.00
C ILE A 66 14.85 -2.11 -7.85
N LYS A 67 15.55 -1.55 -6.86
CA LYS A 67 15.67 -0.08 -6.70
C LYS A 67 16.25 0.57 -7.97
N GLN A 68 17.34 0.02 -8.50
CA GLN A 68 18.00 0.56 -9.69
C GLN A 68 17.09 0.48 -10.92
N ASP A 69 16.49 -0.67 -11.19
CA ASP A 69 15.61 -0.87 -12.33
C ASP A 69 14.33 -0.02 -12.19
N PHE A 70 13.78 0.11 -10.97
CA PHE A 70 12.65 1.00 -10.67
C PHE A 70 12.98 2.45 -11.02
N ALA A 71 14.11 2.95 -10.56
CA ALA A 71 14.53 4.33 -10.82
C ALA A 71 14.85 4.58 -12.30
N SER A 72 15.27 3.55 -13.03
CA SER A 72 15.45 3.60 -14.48
C SER A 72 14.11 3.60 -15.23
N MET A 73 13.08 2.94 -14.69
CA MET A 73 11.77 2.79 -15.33
C MET A 73 10.86 3.99 -15.08
N PHE A 74 10.78 4.45 -13.83
CA PHE A 74 9.82 5.47 -13.38
C PHE A 74 10.47 6.81 -13.04
N GLY A 75 11.78 6.92 -13.19
CA GLY A 75 12.56 8.11 -12.84
C GLY A 75 13.11 8.08 -11.41
N ARG A 76 13.98 9.05 -11.12
CA ARG A 76 14.72 9.14 -9.84
C ARG A 76 14.08 10.08 -8.82
N THR A 77 13.03 10.80 -9.20
CA THR A 77 12.35 11.79 -8.37
C THR A 77 10.86 11.45 -8.30
N PRO A 78 10.31 11.14 -7.12
CA PRO A 78 10.99 11.03 -5.83
C PRO A 78 11.98 9.86 -5.78
N GLU A 79 13.02 9.96 -4.95
CA GLU A 79 13.88 8.81 -4.72
C GLU A 79 13.11 7.72 -3.96
N ARG A 80 13.06 6.50 -4.51
CA ARG A 80 12.55 5.33 -3.81
C ARG A 80 13.70 4.57 -3.16
N THR A 81 13.63 4.39 -1.84
CA THR A 81 14.60 3.60 -1.09
C THR A 81 14.21 2.12 -1.08
N VAL A 82 15.18 1.23 -0.85
CA VAL A 82 14.89 -0.21 -0.67
C VAL A 82 13.85 -0.43 0.43
N GLN A 83 13.97 0.28 1.55
CA GLN A 83 13.01 0.20 2.65
C GLN A 83 11.61 0.65 2.21
N GLY A 84 11.50 1.69 1.38
CA GLY A 84 10.22 2.14 0.82
C GLY A 84 9.57 1.09 -0.06
N LEU A 85 10.34 0.46 -0.95
CA LEU A 85 9.85 -0.61 -1.83
C LEU A 85 9.40 -1.83 -1.04
N GLN A 86 10.20 -2.25 -0.04
CA GLN A 86 9.87 -3.34 0.87
C GLN A 86 8.59 -3.05 1.67
N ALA A 87 8.49 -1.85 2.26
CA ALA A 87 7.33 -1.45 3.04
C ALA A 87 6.06 -1.43 2.19
N TRP A 88 6.13 -0.96 0.95
CA TRP A 88 5.01 -1.03 0.03
C TRP A 88 4.63 -2.47 -0.31
N TYR A 89 5.61 -3.30 -0.67
CA TYR A 89 5.41 -4.72 -0.98
C TYR A 89 4.72 -5.48 0.16
N TYR A 90 5.17 -5.29 1.40
CA TYR A 90 4.56 -5.96 2.54
C TYR A 90 3.12 -5.50 2.82
N ARG A 91 2.80 -4.22 2.60
CA ARG A 91 1.40 -3.74 2.70
C ARG A 91 0.54 -4.38 1.64
N MET A 92 1.01 -4.51 0.40
CA MET A 92 0.22 -5.15 -0.66
C MET A 92 0.06 -6.66 -0.49
N ASN A 93 0.97 -7.33 0.20
CA ASN A 93 0.77 -8.72 0.60
C ASN A 93 -0.39 -8.93 1.57
N GLN A 94 -0.91 -7.88 2.21
CA GLN A 94 -2.10 -7.94 3.05
C GLN A 94 -3.42 -7.90 2.26
N ARG A 95 -3.36 -7.58 0.96
CA ARG A 95 -4.54 -7.40 0.09
C ARG A 95 -4.30 -8.05 -1.27
N ILE A 96 -4.18 -9.38 -1.28
CA ILE A 96 -4.06 -10.16 -2.53
C ILE A 96 -5.46 -10.62 -2.94
N PRO A 97 -5.92 -10.33 -4.18
CA PRO A 97 -7.21 -10.84 -4.65
C PRO A 97 -7.28 -12.36 -4.51
N LEU A 98 -8.41 -12.90 -4.06
CA LEU A 98 -8.63 -14.33 -3.96
C LEU A 98 -9.22 -14.86 -5.27
N TRP A 99 -8.73 -16.01 -5.72
CA TRP A 99 -9.26 -16.73 -6.88
C TRP A 99 -9.34 -18.24 -6.60
N ASP A 100 -10.17 -18.94 -7.36
CA ASP A 100 -10.32 -20.41 -7.31
C ASP A 100 -9.30 -21.15 -8.18
N GLU A 101 -9.36 -22.48 -8.20
CA GLU A 101 -8.44 -23.34 -8.97
C GLU A 101 -8.49 -23.05 -10.48
N ASP A 102 -9.63 -22.56 -10.99
CA ASP A 102 -9.83 -22.20 -12.39
C ASP A 102 -9.38 -20.76 -12.72
N GLY A 103 -8.95 -20.00 -11.71
CA GLY A 103 -8.45 -18.63 -11.83
C GLY A 103 -9.53 -17.55 -11.84
N TRP A 104 -10.78 -17.89 -11.47
CA TRP A 104 -11.86 -16.91 -11.30
C TRP A 104 -11.73 -16.20 -9.97
N LEU A 105 -11.94 -14.89 -9.96
CA LEU A 105 -11.93 -14.11 -8.73
C LEU A 105 -13.15 -14.49 -7.87
N ILE A 106 -12.92 -14.66 -6.57
CA ILE A 106 -13.96 -14.96 -5.58
C ILE A 106 -14.48 -13.66 -5.00
N PHE A 107 -15.80 -13.53 -4.86
CA PHE A 107 -16.48 -12.35 -4.31
C PHE A 107 -17.32 -12.77 -3.10
N ASP A 108 -17.62 -11.84 -2.19
CA ASP A 108 -18.53 -12.12 -1.06
C ASP A 108 -19.97 -12.28 -1.56
N ASN A 109 -20.43 -11.37 -2.42
CA ASN A 109 -21.78 -11.40 -3.00
C ASN A 109 -21.79 -11.03 -4.49
N ASP A 110 -22.94 -11.25 -5.15
CA ASP A 110 -23.15 -10.96 -6.57
C ASP A 110 -23.11 -9.48 -6.94
N ASP A 111 -23.28 -8.60 -5.95
CA ASP A 111 -23.30 -7.15 -6.10
C ASP A 111 -21.96 -6.49 -5.79
N ASP A 112 -21.01 -7.24 -5.23
CA ASP A 112 -19.69 -6.71 -4.89
C ASP A 112 -18.87 -6.46 -6.16
N MET A 113 -18.28 -5.27 -6.23
CA MET A 113 -17.42 -4.87 -7.34
C MET A 113 -15.96 -5.20 -7.11
N GLU A 114 -15.58 -5.50 -5.87
CA GLU A 114 -14.22 -5.90 -5.51
C GLU A 114 -14.21 -7.36 -5.09
N PRO A 115 -13.19 -8.14 -5.52
CA PRO A 115 -13.05 -9.51 -5.07
C PRO A 115 -12.67 -9.56 -3.59
N LYS A 116 -12.86 -10.73 -2.96
CA LYS A 116 -12.29 -11.02 -1.64
C LYS A 116 -10.78 -10.88 -1.72
N HIS A 117 -10.17 -10.50 -0.61
CA HIS A 117 -8.72 -10.42 -0.48
C HIS A 117 -8.23 -11.30 0.66
N ILE A 118 -7.06 -11.89 0.47
CA ILE A 118 -6.33 -12.61 1.51
C ILE A 118 -5.03 -11.87 1.86
N SER A 119 -4.54 -12.14 3.06
CA SER A 119 -3.24 -11.69 3.54
C SER A 119 -2.28 -12.88 3.57
N ILE A 120 -1.17 -12.78 2.85
CA ILE A 120 -0.09 -13.77 2.95
C ILE A 120 0.93 -13.25 3.96
N LYS A 121 0.93 -13.84 5.16
CA LYS A 121 1.97 -13.55 6.16
C LYS A 121 3.28 -14.22 5.73
N CYS A 122 4.31 -13.42 5.47
CA CYS A 122 5.61 -13.93 5.02
C CYS A 122 6.29 -14.93 5.96
N ARG A 123 5.85 -15.05 7.22
CA ARG A 123 6.43 -15.92 8.26
C ARG A 123 5.84 -17.33 8.34
N GLU A 124 4.68 -17.60 7.73
CA GLU A 124 4.07 -18.94 7.77
C GLU A 124 4.70 -19.91 6.75
N ARG A 125 5.76 -19.48 6.05
CA ARG A 125 6.50 -20.28 5.07
C ARG A 125 7.31 -21.42 5.67
N ASP A 126 7.70 -21.31 6.93
CA ASP A 126 8.59 -22.29 7.58
C ASP A 126 7.82 -23.45 8.24
N THR A 127 6.48 -23.41 8.27
CA THR A 127 5.65 -24.33 9.08
C THR A 127 4.62 -25.17 8.32
N GLN A 128 4.55 -25.14 6.99
CA GLN A 128 3.55 -25.93 6.24
C GLN A 128 4.12 -26.80 5.12
N ASP A 129 3.65 -28.06 5.11
CA ASP A 129 3.81 -29.14 4.11
C ASP A 129 3.38 -28.79 2.66
N ARG A 130 3.04 -27.53 2.39
CA ARG A 130 2.76 -27.01 1.05
C ARG A 130 3.33 -25.60 0.95
N PRO A 131 4.57 -25.41 0.46
CA PRO A 131 5.07 -24.09 0.13
C PRO A 131 4.24 -23.57 -1.04
N MET A 132 3.16 -22.82 -0.76
CA MET A 132 2.48 -22.08 -1.82
C MET A 132 3.47 -21.04 -2.32
N GLU A 133 3.95 -21.23 -3.56
CA GLU A 133 4.90 -20.30 -4.14
C GLU A 133 4.31 -18.88 -4.12
N PRO A 134 5.12 -17.86 -3.79
CA PRO A 134 4.63 -16.51 -3.66
C PRO A 134 4.06 -16.03 -4.99
N LEU A 135 2.79 -15.62 -4.97
CA LEU A 135 2.04 -15.27 -6.17
C LEU A 135 2.68 -14.05 -6.86
N GLY A 136 3.09 -14.24 -8.11
CA GLY A 136 3.68 -13.20 -8.96
C GLY A 136 2.64 -12.24 -9.54
N LEU A 137 3.11 -11.28 -10.34
CA LEU A 137 2.23 -10.30 -10.96
C LEU A 137 1.19 -10.98 -11.87
N ALA A 138 1.59 -12.04 -12.58
CA ALA A 138 0.71 -12.77 -13.47
C ALA A 138 -0.52 -13.35 -12.75
N GLN A 139 -0.33 -13.90 -11.56
CA GLN A 139 -1.40 -14.48 -10.76
C GLN A 139 -2.26 -13.38 -10.10
N ARG A 140 -1.62 -12.33 -9.60
CA ARG A 140 -2.32 -11.28 -8.85
C ARG A 140 -3.14 -10.38 -9.77
N TYR A 141 -2.56 -9.90 -10.86
CA TYR A 141 -3.12 -8.85 -11.72
C TYR A 141 -2.84 -9.09 -13.22
N PRO A 142 -3.27 -10.23 -13.78
CA PRO A 142 -3.02 -10.59 -15.18
C PRO A 142 -3.60 -9.56 -16.15
N GLU A 143 -4.74 -8.96 -15.82
CA GLU A 143 -5.39 -7.93 -16.63
C GLU A 143 -4.56 -6.66 -16.80
N ARG A 144 -3.65 -6.37 -15.87
CA ARG A 144 -2.74 -5.23 -15.96
C ARG A 144 -1.41 -5.63 -16.57
N ALA A 145 -0.89 -6.80 -16.18
CA ALA A 145 0.39 -7.33 -16.63
C ALA A 145 0.54 -7.40 -18.16
N ILE A 146 -0.54 -7.73 -18.88
CA ILE A 146 -0.53 -7.81 -20.35
C ILE A 146 -0.19 -6.47 -21.04
N HIS A 147 -0.44 -5.34 -20.38
CA HIS A 147 -0.30 -4.01 -20.96
C HIS A 147 1.04 -3.34 -20.63
N TYR A 148 1.75 -3.78 -19.60
CA TYR A 148 3.00 -3.16 -19.18
C TYR A 148 4.16 -3.46 -20.13
N SER A 149 4.92 -2.44 -20.51
CA SER A 149 6.05 -2.57 -21.44
C SER A 149 7.21 -3.41 -20.88
N TRP A 150 7.39 -3.37 -19.56
CA TRP A 150 8.48 -4.02 -18.82
C TRP A 150 8.19 -5.48 -18.42
N VAL A 151 6.98 -5.99 -18.69
CA VAL A 151 6.65 -7.40 -18.50
C VAL A 151 7.09 -8.20 -19.72
N ASP A 152 7.84 -9.27 -19.49
CA ASP A 152 8.35 -10.12 -20.55
C ASP A 152 7.21 -10.84 -21.34
N PRO A 153 7.46 -11.21 -22.62
CA PRO A 153 6.44 -11.83 -23.46
C PRO A 153 5.92 -13.18 -22.95
N GLU A 154 6.72 -13.95 -22.20
CA GLU A 154 6.32 -15.25 -21.66
C GLU A 154 5.31 -15.07 -20.53
N THR A 155 5.60 -14.15 -19.61
CA THR A 155 4.68 -13.75 -18.53
C THR A 155 3.39 -13.19 -19.14
N LYS A 156 3.47 -12.31 -20.13
CA LYS A 156 2.27 -11.81 -20.84
C LYS A 156 1.44 -12.93 -21.45
N ARG A 157 2.07 -13.96 -22.00
CA ARG A 157 1.37 -15.13 -22.55
C ARG A 157 0.58 -15.86 -21.47
N LYS A 158 1.20 -16.12 -20.31
CA LYS A 158 0.53 -16.74 -19.14
C LYS A 158 -0.65 -15.89 -18.66
N CYS A 159 -0.51 -14.56 -18.68
CA CYS A 159 -1.55 -13.65 -18.23
C CYS A 159 -2.78 -13.61 -19.15
N ARG A 160 -2.67 -13.92 -20.46
CA ARG A 160 -3.77 -13.69 -21.42
C ARG A 160 -5.05 -14.39 -21.04
N ASP A 161 -4.98 -15.67 -20.68
CA ASP A 161 -6.17 -16.47 -20.40
C ASP A 161 -6.87 -15.99 -19.12
N TRP A 162 -6.10 -15.74 -18.06
CA TRP A 162 -6.63 -15.20 -16.81
C TRP A 162 -7.14 -13.77 -16.95
N ALA A 163 -6.46 -12.93 -17.73
CA ALA A 163 -6.89 -11.56 -18.02
C ALA A 163 -8.24 -11.57 -18.75
N ALA A 164 -8.41 -12.43 -19.75
CA ALA A 164 -9.66 -12.57 -20.49
C ALA A 164 -10.81 -13.04 -19.57
N LYS A 165 -10.57 -14.06 -18.72
CA LYS A 165 -11.53 -14.54 -17.72
C LYS A 165 -11.96 -13.40 -16.77
N ARG A 166 -11.00 -12.71 -16.16
CA ARG A 166 -11.30 -11.63 -15.21
C ARG A 166 -11.99 -10.43 -15.87
N ALA A 167 -11.60 -10.08 -17.11
CA ALA A 167 -12.26 -9.03 -17.87
C ALA A 167 -13.74 -9.35 -18.14
N LEU A 168 -14.05 -10.60 -18.51
CA LEU A 168 -15.42 -11.08 -18.65
C LEU A 168 -16.18 -10.94 -17.32
N GLN A 169 -15.58 -11.41 -16.23
CA GLN A 169 -16.18 -11.40 -14.90
C GLN A 169 -16.56 -9.97 -14.44
N PHE A 170 -15.66 -9.00 -14.61
CA PHE A 170 -15.92 -7.61 -14.27
C PHE A 170 -16.93 -6.95 -15.21
N ARG A 171 -16.98 -7.34 -16.49
CA ARG A 171 -18.00 -6.85 -17.44
C ARG A 171 -19.40 -7.29 -17.01
N GLU A 172 -19.58 -8.58 -16.76
CA GLU A 172 -20.88 -9.14 -16.35
C GLU A 172 -21.39 -8.52 -15.06
N ARG A 173 -20.53 -8.32 -14.06
CA ARG A 173 -20.89 -7.63 -12.81
C ARG A 173 -21.32 -6.18 -13.03
N ARG A 174 -20.56 -5.42 -13.84
CA ARG A 174 -20.94 -4.03 -14.19
C ARG A 174 -22.30 -3.97 -14.88
N GLU A 175 -22.55 -4.88 -15.81
CA GLU A 175 -23.85 -4.95 -16.50
C GLU A 175 -24.99 -5.30 -15.54
N ARG A 176 -24.80 -6.27 -14.65
CA ARG A 176 -25.80 -6.65 -13.65
C ARG A 176 -26.14 -5.47 -12.74
N ARG A 177 -25.13 -4.75 -12.24
CA ARG A 177 -25.31 -3.55 -11.42
C ARG A 177 -26.09 -2.47 -12.17
N LYS A 178 -25.72 -2.19 -13.42
CA LYS A 178 -26.43 -1.24 -14.29
C LYS A 178 -27.89 -1.62 -14.51
N ARG A 179 -28.20 -2.91 -14.74
CA ARG A 179 -29.58 -3.42 -14.88
C ARG A 179 -30.38 -3.24 -13.59
N LYS A 180 -29.79 -3.51 -12.42
CA LYS A 180 -30.43 -3.30 -11.11
C LYS A 180 -30.74 -1.81 -10.87
N GLU A 181 -29.80 -0.92 -11.19
CA GLU A 181 -29.98 0.53 -11.07
C GLU A 181 -31.07 1.06 -12.01
N GLN A 182 -31.08 0.64 -13.27
CA GLN A 182 -32.13 1.01 -14.23
C GLN A 182 -33.52 0.54 -13.81
N ARG A 183 -33.63 -0.61 -13.11
CA ARG A 183 -34.92 -1.06 -12.55
C ARG A 183 -35.38 -0.17 -11.40
N ARG A 184 -34.45 0.30 -10.54
CA ARG A 184 -34.76 1.20 -9.43
C ARG A 184 -35.24 2.58 -9.89
N LEU A 185 -34.71 3.08 -11.00
CA LEU A 185 -35.07 4.39 -11.57
C LEU A 185 -36.43 4.39 -12.31
N LYS A 186 -37.01 3.22 -12.58
CA LYS A 186 -38.30 3.06 -13.28
C LYS A 186 -39.48 2.85 -12.32
N ILE A 187 -39.22 2.88 -11.01
CA ILE A 187 -40.20 2.85 -9.93
C ILE A 187 -40.27 4.26 -9.35
#